data_AF-A0A918P6N7-F1
#
_entry.id   AF-A0A918P6N7-F1
#
_cell.length_a   1.000
_cell.length_b   1.000
_cell.length_c   1.000
_cell.angle_alpha   90.00
_cell.angle_beta   90.00
_cell.angle_gamma   90.00
#
_symmetry.space_group_name_H-M   'P 1'
#
loop_
_entity.id
_entity.type
_entity.pdbx_description
1 polymer ?
#
loop_
_entity_poly.entity_id
_entity_poly.type
_entity_poly.pdbx_seq_one_letter_code
_entity_poly.pdbx_strand_id
1 'polypeptide(L)'
;MRDSEGTGPIPAETVFHQWVEELGGMGEARALMALLREDHPVYRQRGAAAVARMRAWVLLALGRNGLPDAAMPFVLEELETGKEAYPVAVAARVLRQGRVARAPLAAFVVRALENIRTHDAFVRLERYGGVPAPGEPCTTAVEELLAALRWLGPAAAGQPGVHTVLAATREGLAGARKSAVDVTETLLRAVGPDPSACCALPPALTENRRWPRIGRRPARGAVAAVLFEDQDGRRQTFAEVFRGKPSIVAFFYTRCDNPRKCSLTVAKLARAQALLAGRGLAGAVRTAAVTYDPAFDLPDRLRGYAQARGMRLDDEHRVLRAVSGMADLAGFFHLGAGFIGSLVNRHRVEVFVLDAEGRIAASFTRVAWDEAVVAGQAAALLKAPVPWRIWTRCAAIGLSAAGIGVIGAMPGLPWRWSLLPVFAAVNLGALWSVRGRSGRMAGFGVALAGALALFGLGAAFDRTSALLPGIALMTLGSVLEVTNGVWRRVGPPSPSLPAGTEPT
;
A
#
# COMPACT_ATOMS: atom_id res chain seq x y z
N MET A 1 4.94 -13.78 -30.58
CA MET A 1 4.23 -12.54 -30.18
C MET A 1 5.06 -11.78 -29.14
N ARG A 2 6.28 -11.35 -29.51
CA ARG A 2 7.19 -10.57 -28.67
C ARG A 2 6.95 -9.09 -28.94
N ASP A 3 6.69 -8.32 -27.89
CA ASP A 3 6.84 -6.85 -27.81
C ASP A 3 6.29 -6.01 -28.97
N SER A 4 5.04 -6.22 -29.38
CA SER A 4 4.28 -5.20 -30.11
C SER A 4 3.42 -4.40 -29.12
N GLU A 5 3.64 -3.09 -29.05
CA GLU A 5 2.84 -2.14 -28.29
C GLU A 5 1.32 -2.33 -28.53
N GLY A 6 0.67 -3.04 -27.60
CA GLY A 6 -0.66 -2.77 -27.05
C GLY A 6 -1.88 -2.54 -27.97
N THR A 7 -1.81 -2.75 -29.28
CA THR A 7 -2.88 -2.36 -30.24
C THR A 7 -3.40 -3.52 -31.10
N GLY A 8 -2.85 -4.73 -30.94
CA GLY A 8 -3.35 -5.92 -31.63
C GLY A 8 -4.74 -6.36 -31.14
N PRO A 9 -5.50 -7.11 -31.97
CA PRO A 9 -6.79 -7.66 -31.58
C PRO A 9 -6.65 -8.54 -30.34
N ILE A 10 -7.56 -8.38 -29.38
CA ILE A 10 -7.61 -9.20 -28.17
C ILE A 10 -7.91 -10.64 -28.62
N PRO A 11 -7.03 -11.62 -28.35
CA PRO A 11 -7.21 -12.99 -28.85
C PRO A 11 -8.48 -13.60 -28.27
N ALA A 12 -9.17 -14.48 -29.00
CA ALA A 12 -10.28 -15.25 -28.43
C ALA A 12 -9.80 -16.10 -27.23
N GLU A 13 -10.71 -16.46 -26.30
CA GLU A 13 -10.32 -17.31 -25.15
C GLU A 13 -9.74 -18.66 -25.58
N THR A 14 -10.19 -19.20 -26.73
CA THR A 14 -9.67 -20.43 -27.32
C THR A 14 -8.20 -20.32 -27.72
N VAL A 15 -7.82 -19.20 -28.35
CA VAL A 15 -6.43 -18.90 -28.73
C VAL A 15 -5.57 -18.65 -27.48
N PHE A 16 -6.12 -17.95 -26.49
CA PHE A 16 -5.43 -17.72 -25.22
C PHE A 16 -5.09 -19.02 -24.49
N HIS A 17 -6.05 -19.94 -24.39
CA HIS A 17 -5.86 -21.26 -23.77
C HIS A 17 -4.71 -22.03 -24.44
N GLN A 18 -4.69 -22.09 -25.77
CA GLN A 18 -3.63 -22.78 -26.53
C GLN A 18 -2.27 -22.16 -26.25
N TRP A 19 -2.19 -20.83 -26.25
CA TRP A 19 -0.96 -20.11 -25.95
C TRP A 19 -0.43 -20.40 -24.54
N VAL A 20 -1.31 -20.52 -23.53
CA VAL A 20 -0.92 -20.89 -22.16
C VAL A 20 -0.37 -22.32 -22.11
N GLU A 21 -0.98 -23.26 -22.84
CA GLU A 21 -0.48 -24.65 -22.93
C GLU A 21 0.88 -24.72 -23.61
N GLU A 22 1.10 -23.96 -24.69
CA GLU A 22 2.40 -23.84 -25.35
C GLU A 22 3.49 -23.33 -24.39
N LEU A 23 3.22 -22.22 -23.69
CA LEU A 23 4.14 -21.66 -22.69
C LEU A 23 4.42 -22.64 -21.55
N GLY A 24 3.38 -23.38 -21.12
CA GLY A 24 3.48 -24.43 -20.12
C GLY A 24 4.38 -25.59 -20.59
N GLY A 25 4.18 -26.08 -21.81
CA GLY A 25 4.98 -27.15 -22.39
C GLY A 25 6.45 -26.78 -22.60
N MET A 26 6.73 -25.49 -22.84
CA MET A 26 8.09 -24.93 -22.93
C MET A 26 8.72 -24.63 -21.56
N GLY A 27 7.99 -24.76 -20.45
CA GLY A 27 8.48 -24.42 -19.12
C GLY A 27 8.73 -22.92 -18.92
N GLU A 28 8.05 -22.05 -19.68
CA GLU A 28 8.24 -20.59 -19.62
C GLU A 28 7.51 -19.94 -18.41
N ALA A 29 7.91 -20.32 -17.20
CA ALA A 29 7.28 -19.86 -15.96
C ALA A 29 7.24 -18.33 -15.85
N ARG A 30 8.27 -17.62 -16.34
CA ARG A 30 8.30 -16.14 -16.33
C ARG A 30 7.23 -15.52 -17.23
N ALA A 31 6.97 -16.10 -18.39
CA ALA A 31 5.94 -15.63 -19.31
C ALA A 31 4.54 -15.87 -18.73
N LEU A 32 4.30 -17.07 -18.19
CA LEU A 32 3.07 -17.40 -17.46
C LEU A 32 2.82 -16.46 -16.27
N MET A 33 3.86 -16.14 -15.50
CA MET A 33 3.77 -15.18 -14.40
C MET A 33 3.37 -13.77 -14.87
N ALA A 34 3.84 -13.33 -16.05
CA ALA A 34 3.43 -12.04 -16.62
C ALA A 34 1.93 -12.02 -16.96
N LEU A 35 1.37 -13.15 -17.40
CA LEU A 35 -0.07 -13.30 -17.65
C LEU A 35 -0.89 -13.22 -16.37
N LEU A 36 -0.35 -13.43 -15.18
CA LEU A 36 -1.09 -13.27 -13.92
C LEU A 36 -1.28 -11.80 -13.50
N ARG A 37 -0.77 -10.82 -14.24
CA ARG A 37 -0.98 -9.41 -13.91
C ARG A 37 -2.36 -8.91 -14.29
N GLU A 38 -3.00 -8.13 -13.41
CA GLU A 38 -4.35 -7.58 -13.60
C GLU A 38 -4.41 -6.58 -14.78
N ASP A 39 -3.32 -5.86 -15.01
CA ASP A 39 -3.18 -4.86 -16.07
C ASP A 39 -2.71 -5.45 -17.41
N HIS A 40 -2.58 -6.78 -17.51
CA HIS A 40 -2.09 -7.41 -18.73
C HIS A 40 -3.05 -7.14 -19.90
N PRO A 41 -2.55 -6.72 -21.09
CA PRO A 41 -3.39 -6.33 -22.23
C PRO A 41 -4.41 -7.39 -22.67
N VAL A 42 -4.12 -8.67 -22.44
CA VAL A 42 -5.00 -9.80 -22.78
C VAL A 42 -6.36 -9.77 -22.06
N TYR A 43 -6.46 -9.04 -20.94
CA TYR A 43 -7.66 -8.93 -20.12
C TYR A 43 -8.52 -7.70 -20.41
N ARG A 44 -8.08 -6.82 -21.31
CA ARG A 44 -8.84 -5.60 -21.64
C ARG A 44 -10.23 -5.96 -22.13
N GLN A 45 -11.23 -5.20 -21.69
CA GLN A 45 -12.63 -5.36 -22.11
C GLN A 45 -13.24 -6.75 -21.82
N ARG A 46 -12.69 -7.52 -20.88
CA ARG A 46 -13.23 -8.81 -20.47
C ARG A 46 -13.97 -8.73 -19.15
N GLY A 47 -15.09 -9.45 -19.06
CA GLY A 47 -15.84 -9.67 -17.81
C GLY A 47 -14.99 -10.30 -16.71
N ALA A 48 -15.37 -10.04 -15.45
CA ALA A 48 -14.69 -10.58 -14.27
C ALA A 48 -14.54 -12.12 -14.31
N ALA A 49 -15.61 -12.83 -14.64
CA ALA A 49 -15.62 -14.30 -14.73
C ALA A 49 -14.68 -14.83 -15.84
N ALA A 50 -14.59 -14.14 -16.97
CA ALA A 50 -13.66 -14.50 -18.04
C ALA A 50 -12.21 -14.35 -17.58
N VAL A 51 -11.88 -13.22 -16.96
CA VAL A 51 -10.54 -12.97 -16.40
C VAL A 51 -10.21 -13.99 -15.31
N ALA A 52 -11.17 -14.36 -14.46
CA ALA A 52 -10.99 -15.37 -13.43
C ALA A 52 -10.65 -16.75 -14.02
N ARG A 53 -11.42 -17.23 -15.02
CA ARG A 53 -11.15 -18.50 -15.72
C ARG A 53 -9.79 -18.49 -16.42
N MET A 54 -9.46 -17.41 -17.13
CA MET A 54 -8.18 -17.27 -17.83
C MET A 54 -7.00 -17.37 -16.86
N ARG A 55 -7.06 -16.66 -15.73
CA ARG A 55 -5.99 -16.67 -14.73
C ARG A 55 -5.89 -18.00 -13.98
N ALA A 56 -7.03 -18.63 -13.69
CA ALA A 56 -7.05 -19.98 -13.13
C ALA A 56 -6.31 -20.95 -14.06
N TRP A 57 -6.55 -20.88 -15.37
CA TRP A 57 -5.81 -21.71 -16.33
C TRP A 57 -4.29 -21.49 -16.30
N VAL A 58 -3.85 -20.23 -16.22
CA VAL A 58 -2.43 -19.88 -16.07
C VAL A 58 -1.83 -20.46 -14.78
N LEU A 59 -2.56 -20.37 -13.66
CA LEU A 59 -2.11 -20.97 -12.38
C LEU A 59 -1.98 -22.48 -12.48
N LEU A 60 -2.92 -23.14 -13.16
CA LEU A 60 -2.87 -24.58 -13.36
C LEU A 60 -1.67 -25.01 -14.21
N ALA A 61 -1.38 -24.26 -15.29
CA ALA A 61 -0.21 -24.49 -16.14
C ALA A 61 1.12 -24.29 -15.38
N LEU A 62 1.19 -23.28 -14.50
CA LEU A 62 2.33 -23.09 -13.59
C LEU A 62 2.49 -24.25 -12.61
N GLY A 63 1.38 -24.71 -12.02
CA GLY A 63 1.39 -25.82 -11.07
C GLY A 63 1.89 -27.13 -11.67
N ARG A 64 1.46 -27.47 -12.90
CA ARG A 64 1.90 -28.66 -13.64
C ARG A 64 3.43 -28.72 -13.83
N ASN A 65 4.10 -27.57 -13.92
CA ASN A 65 5.54 -27.45 -14.14
C ASN A 65 6.34 -27.13 -12.87
N GLY A 66 5.70 -27.19 -11.70
CA GLY A 66 6.28 -26.79 -10.42
C GLY A 66 6.05 -25.31 -10.13
N LEU A 67 5.25 -25.03 -9.10
CA LEU A 67 4.85 -23.67 -8.73
C LEU A 67 6.05 -22.85 -8.22
N PRO A 68 6.43 -21.74 -8.89
CA PRO A 68 7.45 -20.84 -8.37
C PRO A 68 6.98 -20.15 -7.09
N ASP A 69 7.88 -19.88 -6.14
CA ASP A 69 7.52 -19.17 -4.89
C ASP A 69 6.87 -17.80 -5.17
N ALA A 70 7.31 -17.12 -6.24
CA ALA A 70 6.73 -15.84 -6.68
C ALA A 70 5.27 -15.95 -7.14
N ALA A 71 4.79 -17.15 -7.49
CA ALA A 71 3.40 -17.41 -7.87
C ALA A 71 2.47 -17.61 -6.65
N MET A 72 3.03 -17.90 -5.47
CA MET A 72 2.27 -18.18 -4.25
C MET A 72 1.27 -17.07 -3.87
N PRO A 73 1.61 -15.76 -3.95
CA PRO A 73 0.64 -14.70 -3.65
C PRO A 73 -0.62 -14.75 -4.50
N PHE A 74 -0.54 -15.24 -5.74
CA PHE A 74 -1.69 -15.36 -6.64
C PHE A 74 -2.59 -16.53 -6.24
N VAL A 75 -2.00 -17.66 -5.83
CA VAL A 75 -2.74 -18.80 -5.29
C VAL A 75 -3.48 -18.40 -4.02
N LEU A 76 -2.81 -17.71 -3.11
CA LEU A 76 -3.41 -17.27 -1.84
C LEU A 76 -4.49 -16.20 -2.03
N GLU A 77 -4.34 -15.30 -3.01
CA GLU A 77 -5.36 -14.32 -3.37
C GLU A 77 -6.70 -15.00 -3.75
N GLU A 78 -6.62 -16.07 -4.56
CA GLU A 78 -7.80 -16.85 -4.96
C GLU A 78 -8.41 -17.62 -3.78
N LEU A 79 -7.60 -18.16 -2.87
CA LEU A 79 -8.11 -18.83 -1.66
C LEU A 79 -8.74 -17.85 -0.66
N GLU A 80 -8.18 -16.65 -0.51
CA GLU A 80 -8.67 -15.70 0.48
C GLU A 80 -9.97 -15.01 0.06
N THR A 81 -10.07 -14.67 -1.23
CA THR A 81 -11.13 -13.78 -1.74
C THR A 81 -11.94 -14.35 -2.90
N GLY A 82 -11.59 -15.54 -3.41
CA GLY A 82 -12.29 -16.19 -4.49
C GLY A 82 -13.74 -16.53 -4.13
N LYS A 83 -14.62 -16.38 -5.11
CA LYS A 83 -16.07 -16.69 -5.01
C LYS A 83 -16.55 -17.71 -6.04
N GLU A 84 -15.72 -17.99 -7.04
CA GLU A 84 -16.07 -18.91 -8.14
C GLU A 84 -15.42 -20.26 -7.88
N ALA A 85 -16.18 -21.35 -8.08
CA ALA A 85 -15.71 -22.70 -7.77
C ALA A 85 -14.44 -23.08 -8.55
N TYR A 86 -14.35 -22.74 -9.84
CA TYR A 86 -13.23 -23.14 -10.68
C TYR A 86 -11.88 -22.51 -10.28
N PRO A 87 -11.74 -21.18 -10.13
CA PRO A 87 -10.50 -20.58 -9.62
C PRO A 87 -10.09 -21.10 -8.23
N VAL A 88 -11.05 -21.30 -7.32
CA VAL A 88 -10.77 -21.79 -5.96
C VAL A 88 -10.29 -23.25 -6.00
N ALA A 89 -10.94 -24.11 -6.80
CA ALA A 89 -10.53 -25.49 -7.00
C ALA A 89 -9.11 -25.59 -7.58
N VAL A 90 -8.81 -24.77 -8.60
CA VAL A 90 -7.46 -24.67 -9.18
C VAL A 90 -6.46 -24.21 -8.12
N ALA A 91 -6.75 -23.16 -7.37
CA ALA A 91 -5.84 -22.64 -6.35
C ALA A 91 -5.55 -23.69 -5.27
N ALA A 92 -6.57 -24.44 -4.82
CA ALA A 92 -6.41 -25.53 -3.88
C ALA A 92 -5.59 -26.69 -4.45
N ARG A 93 -5.79 -27.05 -5.73
CA ARG A 93 -5.00 -28.09 -6.43
C ARG A 93 -3.54 -27.68 -6.57
N VAL A 94 -3.28 -26.45 -7.01
CA VAL A 94 -1.95 -25.90 -7.24
C VAL A 94 -1.20 -25.68 -5.92
N LEU A 95 -1.90 -25.29 -4.84
CA LEU A 95 -1.31 -25.18 -3.51
C LEU A 95 -0.63 -26.49 -3.06
N ARG A 96 -1.29 -27.63 -3.30
CA ARG A 96 -0.76 -28.96 -2.93
C ARG A 96 0.42 -29.42 -3.77
N GLN A 97 0.68 -28.76 -4.90
CA GLN A 97 1.88 -28.99 -5.72
C GLN A 97 3.09 -28.19 -5.19
N GLY A 98 2.88 -27.33 -4.19
CA GLY A 98 3.95 -26.65 -3.47
C GLY A 98 4.81 -27.62 -2.66
N ARG A 99 6.08 -27.23 -2.44
CA ARG A 99 7.09 -28.12 -1.84
C ARG A 99 6.93 -28.36 -0.33
N VAL A 100 6.30 -27.45 0.41
CA VAL A 100 6.26 -27.51 1.89
C VAL A 100 4.90 -27.04 2.42
N ALA A 101 4.23 -27.93 3.15
CA ALA A 101 3.07 -27.61 3.98
C ALA A 101 3.51 -26.75 5.18
N ARG A 102 2.95 -25.53 5.31
CA ARG A 102 3.28 -24.59 6.40
C ARG A 102 2.00 -24.17 7.12
N ALA A 103 2.08 -23.98 8.43
CA ALA A 103 0.94 -23.62 9.29
C ALA A 103 0.13 -22.42 8.77
N PRO A 104 0.75 -21.30 8.31
CA PRO A 104 -0.02 -20.16 7.84
C PRO A 104 -0.89 -20.43 6.60
N LEU A 105 -0.59 -21.46 5.81
CA LEU A 105 -1.39 -21.81 4.63
C LEU A 105 -2.76 -22.38 5.03
N ALA A 106 -2.87 -22.99 6.22
CA ALA A 106 -4.12 -23.54 6.71
C ALA A 106 -5.21 -22.48 6.89
N ALA A 107 -4.83 -21.28 7.36
CA ALA A 107 -5.76 -20.16 7.50
C ALA A 107 -6.42 -19.77 6.16
N PHE A 108 -5.65 -19.81 5.06
CA PHE A 108 -6.18 -19.53 3.71
C PHE A 108 -7.14 -20.63 3.24
N VAL A 109 -6.81 -21.90 3.45
CA VAL A 109 -7.66 -23.03 3.03
C VAL A 109 -8.96 -23.08 3.85
N VAL A 110 -8.89 -22.89 5.17
CA VAL A 110 -10.08 -22.83 6.04
C VAL A 110 -10.96 -21.65 5.65
N ARG A 111 -10.38 -20.47 5.39
CA ARG A 111 -11.13 -19.31 4.92
C ARG A 111 -11.79 -19.55 3.56
N ALA A 112 -11.06 -20.16 2.61
CA ALA A 112 -11.60 -20.51 1.30
C ALA A 112 -12.82 -21.43 1.43
N LEU A 113 -12.74 -22.41 2.34
CA LEU A 113 -13.82 -23.36 2.60
C LEU A 113 -15.06 -22.65 3.18
N GLU A 114 -14.88 -21.74 4.14
CA GLU A 114 -15.97 -20.90 4.64
C GLU A 114 -16.64 -20.08 3.54
N ASN A 115 -15.85 -19.53 2.62
CA ASN A 115 -16.34 -18.65 1.57
C ASN A 115 -17.09 -19.41 0.46
N ILE A 116 -16.62 -20.60 0.07
CA ILE A 116 -17.13 -21.31 -1.11
C ILE A 116 -18.21 -22.35 -0.80
N ARG A 117 -18.33 -22.81 0.45
CA ARG A 117 -19.22 -23.96 0.79
C ARG A 117 -20.69 -23.80 0.36
N THR A 118 -21.21 -22.58 0.25
CA THR A 118 -22.59 -22.31 -0.20
C THR A 118 -22.72 -22.03 -1.70
N HIS A 119 -21.60 -21.97 -2.43
CA HIS A 119 -21.51 -21.70 -3.87
C HIS A 119 -20.66 -22.77 -4.58
N ASP A 120 -20.56 -23.96 -3.99
CA ASP A 120 -19.77 -25.07 -4.52
C ASP A 120 -20.41 -25.61 -5.81
N ALA A 121 -19.58 -25.95 -6.79
CA ALA A 121 -20.02 -26.44 -8.09
C ALA A 121 -19.06 -27.50 -8.61
N PHE A 122 -19.59 -28.40 -9.45
CA PHE A 122 -18.77 -29.36 -10.17
C PHE A 122 -17.87 -28.65 -11.18
N VAL A 123 -16.59 -29.02 -11.16
CA VAL A 123 -15.57 -28.47 -12.03
C VAL A 123 -14.67 -29.57 -12.59
N ARG A 124 -14.14 -29.34 -13.78
CA ARG A 124 -13.15 -30.20 -14.42
C ARG A 124 -11.85 -29.44 -14.65
N LEU A 125 -10.80 -29.79 -13.91
CA LEU A 125 -9.54 -29.05 -13.96
C LEU A 125 -8.77 -29.29 -15.26
N GLU A 126 -9.01 -30.41 -15.94
CA GLU A 126 -8.36 -30.77 -17.21
C GLU A 126 -8.94 -30.02 -18.42
N ARG A 127 -10.02 -29.26 -18.23
CA ARG A 127 -10.69 -28.50 -19.30
C ARG A 127 -10.65 -27.01 -19.01
N TYR A 128 -10.31 -26.22 -20.04
CA TYR A 128 -10.38 -24.77 -19.94
C TYR A 128 -11.77 -24.29 -19.53
N GLY A 129 -11.81 -23.41 -18.53
CA GLY A 129 -13.04 -22.84 -18.00
C GLY A 129 -13.83 -23.75 -17.06
N GLY A 130 -13.39 -25.00 -16.87
CA GLY A 130 -13.82 -25.83 -15.75
C GLY A 130 -15.17 -26.50 -15.87
N VAL A 131 -15.89 -26.38 -16.99
CA VAL A 131 -17.26 -26.93 -17.11
C VAL A 131 -17.21 -28.43 -17.48
N PRO A 132 -17.72 -29.34 -16.62
CA PRO A 132 -17.76 -30.78 -16.94
C PRO A 132 -18.90 -31.10 -17.92
N ALA A 133 -18.71 -32.09 -18.80
CA ALA A 133 -19.81 -32.67 -19.57
C ALA A 133 -20.52 -33.78 -18.77
N PRO A 134 -21.78 -34.13 -19.11
CA PRO A 134 -22.52 -35.20 -18.42
C PRO A 134 -21.73 -36.52 -18.39
N GLY A 135 -21.62 -37.13 -17.20
CA GLY A 135 -20.92 -38.41 -17.01
C GLY A 135 -19.39 -38.32 -16.96
N GLU A 136 -18.80 -37.13 -17.12
CA GLU A 136 -17.35 -36.97 -17.00
C GLU A 136 -16.90 -36.94 -15.52
N PRO A 137 -15.71 -37.49 -15.21
CA PRO A 137 -15.09 -37.29 -13.91
C PRO A 137 -14.93 -35.79 -13.62
N CYS A 138 -15.38 -35.38 -12.43
CA CYS A 138 -15.30 -34.01 -11.96
C CYS A 138 -14.94 -33.97 -10.47
N THR A 139 -14.52 -32.80 -10.01
CA THR A 139 -14.29 -32.48 -8.60
C THR A 139 -15.13 -31.26 -8.23
N THR A 140 -15.14 -30.85 -6.98
CA THR A 140 -15.63 -29.53 -6.57
C THR A 140 -14.55 -28.68 -5.91
N ALA A 141 -14.84 -27.40 -5.67
CA ALA A 141 -13.93 -26.53 -4.93
C ALA A 141 -13.78 -27.00 -3.48
N VAL A 142 -14.88 -27.43 -2.86
CA VAL A 142 -14.87 -28.02 -1.51
C VAL A 142 -14.00 -29.28 -1.47
N GLU A 143 -14.15 -30.20 -2.42
CA GLU A 143 -13.34 -31.44 -2.46
C GLU A 143 -11.83 -31.16 -2.59
N GLU A 144 -11.47 -30.18 -3.42
CA GLU A 144 -10.08 -29.74 -3.57
C GLU A 144 -9.54 -29.08 -2.29
N LEU A 145 -10.35 -28.30 -1.58
CA LEU A 145 -9.98 -27.69 -0.31
C LEU A 145 -9.84 -28.73 0.81
N LEU A 146 -10.72 -29.72 0.87
CA LEU A 146 -10.60 -30.85 1.81
C LEU A 146 -9.33 -31.67 1.53
N ALA A 147 -9.00 -31.91 0.26
CA ALA A 147 -7.72 -32.49 -0.10
C ALA A 147 -6.53 -31.62 0.32
N ALA A 148 -6.65 -30.29 0.26
CA ALA A 148 -5.61 -29.36 0.73
C ALA A 148 -5.44 -29.38 2.25
N LEU A 149 -6.52 -29.47 3.02
CA LEU A 149 -6.45 -29.66 4.48
C LEU A 149 -5.77 -30.97 4.85
N ARG A 150 -6.11 -32.07 4.17
CA ARG A 150 -5.45 -33.37 4.38
C ARG A 150 -3.96 -33.33 4.06
N TRP A 151 -3.57 -32.64 2.98
CA TRP A 151 -2.16 -32.44 2.64
C TRP A 151 -1.42 -31.59 3.67
N LEU A 152 -2.07 -30.57 4.25
CA LEU A 152 -1.50 -29.76 5.34
C LEU A 152 -1.34 -30.55 6.65
N GLY A 153 -2.19 -31.54 6.89
CA GLY A 153 -2.08 -32.46 8.03
C GLY A 153 -2.02 -31.72 9.38
N PRO A 154 -0.93 -31.83 10.17
CA PRO A 154 -0.85 -31.21 11.50
C PRO A 154 -1.02 -29.68 11.47
N ALA A 155 -0.53 -29.04 10.41
CA ALA A 155 -0.68 -27.60 10.20
C ALA A 155 -2.14 -27.17 10.09
N ALA A 156 -2.99 -28.01 9.47
CA ALA A 156 -4.42 -27.77 9.39
C ALA A 156 -5.14 -28.12 10.70
N ALA A 157 -4.72 -29.17 11.41
CA ALA A 157 -5.30 -29.57 12.68
C ALA A 157 -5.16 -28.48 13.77
N GLY A 158 -4.06 -27.73 13.76
CA GLY A 158 -3.84 -26.60 14.67
C GLY A 158 -4.54 -25.29 14.28
N GLN A 159 -5.21 -25.22 13.12
CA GLN A 159 -5.81 -23.97 12.64
C GLN A 159 -7.10 -23.64 13.40
N PRO A 160 -7.22 -22.45 14.01
CA PRO A 160 -8.44 -22.04 14.71
C PRO A 160 -9.69 -22.10 13.82
N GLY A 161 -10.74 -22.72 14.35
CA GLY A 161 -12.05 -22.84 13.70
C GLY A 161 -12.17 -23.94 12.64
N VAL A 162 -11.10 -24.70 12.33
CA VAL A 162 -11.12 -25.72 11.27
C VAL A 162 -12.27 -26.72 11.44
N HIS A 163 -12.46 -27.28 12.64
CA HIS A 163 -13.52 -28.24 12.93
C HIS A 163 -14.92 -27.63 12.84
N THR A 164 -15.09 -26.37 13.25
CA THR A 164 -16.36 -25.64 13.11
C THR A 164 -16.73 -25.46 11.64
N VAL A 165 -15.75 -25.13 10.80
CA VAL A 165 -15.96 -24.97 9.36
C VAL A 165 -16.25 -26.30 8.69
N LEU A 166 -15.59 -27.38 9.08
CA LEU A 166 -15.85 -28.73 8.57
C LEU A 166 -17.27 -29.18 8.93
N ALA A 167 -17.71 -28.98 10.17
CA ALA A 167 -19.09 -29.27 10.58
C ALA A 167 -20.12 -28.51 9.73
N ALA A 168 -19.97 -27.18 9.59
CA ALA A 168 -20.86 -26.36 8.78
C ALA A 168 -20.83 -26.74 7.28
N THR A 169 -19.68 -27.16 6.77
CA THR A 169 -19.54 -27.65 5.40
C THR A 169 -20.29 -28.98 5.21
N ARG A 170 -20.17 -29.89 6.17
CA ARG A 170 -20.85 -31.19 6.16
C ARG A 170 -22.37 -31.05 6.10
N GLU A 171 -22.92 -30.10 6.85
CA GLU A 171 -24.37 -29.83 6.90
C GLU A 171 -24.93 -29.41 5.53
N GLY A 172 -24.17 -28.63 4.75
CA GLY A 172 -24.57 -28.15 3.43
C GLY A 172 -24.39 -29.15 2.28
N LEU A 173 -23.79 -30.33 2.53
CA LEU A 173 -23.51 -31.33 1.50
C LEU A 173 -24.50 -32.50 1.56
N ALA A 174 -24.55 -33.31 0.49
CA ALA A 174 -25.38 -34.52 0.40
C ALA A 174 -24.57 -35.72 -0.12
N GLY A 175 -24.98 -36.93 0.29
CA GLY A 175 -24.43 -38.19 -0.18
C GLY A 175 -22.93 -38.36 0.08
N ALA A 176 -22.22 -38.92 -0.91
CA ALA A 176 -20.79 -39.25 -0.85
C ALA A 176 -19.88 -38.06 -0.49
N ARG A 177 -20.31 -36.81 -0.74
CA ARG A 177 -19.54 -35.62 -0.39
C ARG A 177 -19.47 -35.37 1.12
N LYS A 178 -20.45 -35.85 1.90
CA LYS A 178 -20.35 -35.82 3.37
C LYS A 178 -19.20 -36.69 3.86
N SER A 179 -19.00 -37.85 3.24
CA SER A 179 -17.94 -38.78 3.59
C SER A 179 -16.54 -38.16 3.39
N ALA A 180 -16.36 -37.30 2.39
CA ALA A 180 -15.08 -36.58 2.20
C ALA A 180 -14.76 -35.63 3.36
N VAL A 181 -15.79 -34.98 3.93
CA VAL A 181 -15.64 -34.14 5.12
C VAL A 181 -15.33 -35.01 6.34
N ASP A 182 -16.09 -36.10 6.53
CA ASP A 182 -15.90 -37.04 7.66
C ASP A 182 -14.48 -37.61 7.68
N VAL A 183 -13.98 -38.07 6.53
CA VAL A 183 -12.60 -38.56 6.40
C VAL A 183 -11.58 -37.47 6.74
N THR A 184 -11.79 -36.25 6.28
CA THR A 184 -10.88 -35.12 6.58
C THR A 184 -10.88 -34.81 8.06
N GLU A 185 -12.05 -34.74 8.69
CA GLU A 185 -12.23 -34.50 10.12
C GLU A 185 -11.54 -35.59 10.96
N THR A 186 -11.74 -36.86 10.63
CA THR A 186 -11.07 -37.99 11.30
C THR A 186 -9.55 -37.89 11.19
N LEU A 187 -9.01 -37.60 10.00
CA LEU A 187 -7.57 -37.48 9.79
C LEU A 187 -6.95 -36.32 10.59
N LEU A 188 -7.58 -35.14 10.58
CA LEU A 188 -7.06 -34.00 11.33
C LEU A 188 -7.07 -34.24 12.84
N ARG A 189 -8.12 -34.90 13.36
CA ARG A 189 -8.19 -35.28 14.77
C ARG A 189 -7.15 -36.32 15.16
N ALA A 190 -6.87 -37.28 14.27
CA ALA A 190 -5.88 -38.33 14.51
C ALA A 190 -4.45 -37.78 14.52
N VAL A 191 -4.13 -36.85 13.62
CA VAL A 191 -2.78 -36.27 13.50
C VAL A 191 -2.50 -35.25 14.61
N GLY A 192 -3.50 -34.45 15.00
CA GLY A 192 -3.35 -33.40 16.01
C GLY A 192 -2.46 -32.21 15.59
N PRO A 193 -2.42 -31.12 16.38
CA PRO A 193 -1.57 -29.98 16.09
C PRO A 193 -0.08 -30.31 16.32
N ASP A 194 0.78 -29.89 15.40
CA ASP A 194 2.24 -29.95 15.58
C ASP A 194 2.76 -28.58 16.08
N PRO A 195 3.24 -28.48 17.34
CA PRO A 195 3.80 -27.23 17.86
C PRO A 195 5.14 -26.84 17.23
N SER A 196 5.81 -27.76 16.51
CA SER A 196 7.06 -27.51 15.80
C SER A 196 6.87 -27.06 14.34
N ALA A 197 5.62 -27.05 13.84
CA ALA A 197 5.31 -26.63 12.49
C ALA A 197 5.79 -25.19 12.25
N CYS A 198 6.52 -25.00 11.15
CA CYS A 198 7.07 -23.68 10.81
C CYS A 198 5.96 -22.63 10.64
N CYS A 199 5.88 -21.69 11.59
CA CYS A 199 4.92 -20.58 11.59
C CYS A 199 5.25 -19.47 10.57
N ALA A 200 6.40 -19.55 9.89
CA ALA A 200 6.81 -18.52 8.95
C ALA A 200 6.05 -18.65 7.63
N LEU A 201 5.43 -17.55 7.20
CA LEU A 201 4.95 -17.42 5.82
C LEU A 201 6.16 -17.47 4.86
N PRO A 202 6.01 -18.09 3.67
CA PRO A 202 7.02 -18.03 2.62
C PRO A 202 7.63 -16.63 2.43
N PRO A 203 8.94 -16.52 2.15
CA PRO A 203 9.60 -15.23 1.89
C PRO A 203 8.85 -14.37 0.87
N ALA A 204 8.32 -14.95 -0.22
CA ALA A 204 7.51 -14.23 -1.20
C ALA A 204 6.29 -13.48 -0.63
N LEU A 205 5.78 -13.87 0.55
CA LEU A 205 4.66 -13.24 1.25
C LEU A 205 5.12 -12.30 2.37
N THR A 206 6.35 -12.47 2.86
CA THR A 206 6.96 -11.60 3.88
C THR A 206 7.86 -10.52 3.27
N GLU A 207 8.34 -10.68 2.04
CA GLU A 207 9.30 -9.82 1.33
C GLU A 207 8.65 -8.78 0.40
N ASN A 208 7.31 -8.75 0.28
CA ASN A 208 6.57 -7.60 -0.28
C ASN A 208 6.81 -6.28 0.49
N ARG A 209 7.62 -6.33 1.55
CA ARG A 209 8.05 -5.21 2.42
C ARG A 209 9.08 -4.27 1.77
N ARG A 210 9.69 -4.62 0.63
CA ARG A 210 10.58 -3.70 -0.10
C ARG A 210 10.32 -3.74 -1.60
N TRP A 211 9.88 -2.60 -2.12
CA TRP A 211 9.72 -2.31 -3.53
C TRP A 211 10.92 -2.79 -4.37
N PRO A 212 10.76 -3.73 -5.32
CA PRO A 212 11.76 -3.96 -6.34
C PRO A 212 11.94 -2.65 -7.12
N ARG A 213 13.16 -2.12 -7.18
CA ARG A 213 13.49 -0.94 -8.00
C ARG A 213 13.38 -1.29 -9.49
N ILE A 214 12.18 -1.56 -9.98
CA ILE A 214 11.93 -1.95 -11.38
C ILE A 214 11.06 -0.88 -12.02
N GLY A 215 11.61 -0.23 -13.06
CA GLY A 215 10.89 0.66 -13.95
C GLY A 215 10.98 2.16 -13.60
N ARG A 216 10.99 2.98 -14.65
CA ARG A 216 11.06 4.45 -14.63
C ARG A 216 10.10 4.99 -13.56
N ARG A 217 10.65 5.62 -12.51
CA ARG A 217 9.84 6.35 -11.51
C ARG A 217 8.96 7.33 -12.30
N PRO A 218 7.62 7.30 -12.20
CA PRO A 218 6.82 8.40 -12.73
C PRO A 218 7.40 9.68 -12.13
N ALA A 219 7.56 10.71 -12.96
CA ALA A 219 8.16 11.96 -12.51
C ALA A 219 7.41 12.40 -11.25
N ARG A 220 8.11 12.60 -10.13
CA ARG A 220 7.49 12.93 -8.84
C ARG A 220 6.53 14.14 -8.93
N GLY A 221 6.68 14.97 -9.97
CA GLY A 221 5.78 16.07 -10.29
C GLY A 221 4.39 15.65 -10.75
N ALA A 222 4.25 14.54 -11.50
CA ALA A 222 2.97 14.13 -12.10
C ALA A 222 1.96 13.69 -11.02
N VAL A 223 2.34 12.76 -10.13
CA VAL A 223 1.45 12.33 -9.03
C VAL A 223 1.12 13.48 -8.07
N ALA A 224 2.05 14.42 -7.87
CA ALA A 224 1.86 15.53 -6.95
C ALA A 224 0.72 16.47 -7.37
N ALA A 225 0.42 16.54 -8.67
CA ALA A 225 -0.63 17.36 -9.25
C ALA A 225 -2.00 16.65 -9.34
N VAL A 226 -2.07 15.35 -9.03
CA VAL A 226 -3.34 14.59 -8.99
C VAL A 226 -4.31 15.31 -8.08
N LEU A 227 -5.47 15.69 -8.61
CA LEU A 227 -6.49 16.43 -7.88
C LEU A 227 -7.50 15.45 -7.29
N PHE A 228 -7.61 15.42 -5.97
CA PHE A 228 -8.64 14.70 -5.24
C PHE A 228 -9.81 15.60 -4.88
N GLU A 229 -10.96 14.98 -4.71
CA GLU A 229 -12.11 15.50 -4.00
C GLU A 229 -12.42 14.54 -2.84
N ASP A 230 -12.56 15.08 -1.63
CA ASP A 230 -12.81 14.29 -0.43
C ASP A 230 -14.30 14.10 -0.10
N GLN A 231 -14.60 13.49 1.04
CA GLN A 231 -15.98 13.29 1.48
C GLN A 231 -16.79 14.57 1.59
N ASP A 232 -16.15 15.71 1.87
CA ASP A 232 -16.79 17.01 2.11
C ASP A 232 -16.81 17.88 0.85
N GLY A 233 -16.42 17.30 -0.31
CA GLY A 233 -16.36 18.02 -1.59
C GLY A 233 -15.13 18.93 -1.70
N ARG A 234 -14.19 18.87 -0.75
CA ARG A 234 -13.01 19.72 -0.77
C ARG A 234 -12.00 19.17 -1.77
N ARG A 235 -11.52 20.06 -2.64
CA ARG A 235 -10.53 19.73 -3.67
C ARG A 235 -9.12 20.04 -3.24
N GLN A 236 -8.26 19.04 -3.32
CA GLN A 236 -6.86 19.14 -2.92
C GLN A 236 -5.98 18.26 -3.79
N THR A 237 -4.77 18.74 -4.04
CA THR A 237 -3.75 17.96 -4.73
C THR A 237 -3.22 16.83 -3.84
N PHE A 238 -2.67 15.78 -4.44
CA PHE A 238 -1.95 14.72 -3.73
C PHE A 238 -0.90 15.28 -2.76
N ALA A 239 -0.17 16.33 -3.19
CA ALA A 239 0.84 16.96 -2.35
C ALA A 239 0.25 17.57 -1.08
N GLU A 240 -0.91 18.23 -1.17
CA GLU A 240 -1.59 18.84 -0.03
C GLU A 240 -2.18 17.79 0.92
N VAL A 241 -2.69 16.69 0.38
CA VAL A 241 -3.28 15.60 1.18
C VAL A 241 -2.20 14.80 1.93
N PHE A 242 -1.12 14.40 1.23
CA PHE A 242 -0.20 13.37 1.74
C PHE A 242 1.17 13.88 2.21
N ARG A 243 1.52 15.16 2.00
CA ARG A 243 2.78 15.70 2.55
C ARG A 243 2.59 16.25 3.97
N GLY A 244 3.66 16.20 4.74
CA GLY A 244 3.76 16.71 6.10
C GLY A 244 3.65 15.65 7.19
N LYS A 245 2.88 14.57 6.96
CA LYS A 245 2.70 13.47 7.92
C LYS A 245 2.71 12.11 7.21
N PRO A 246 3.20 11.04 7.86
CA PRO A 246 3.02 9.69 7.35
C PRO A 246 1.54 9.37 7.14
N SER A 247 1.23 8.59 6.11
CA SER A 247 -0.15 8.27 5.74
C SER A 247 -0.33 6.78 5.42
N ILE A 248 -1.43 6.19 5.84
CA ILE A 248 -1.86 4.85 5.39
C ILE A 248 -2.91 5.05 4.28
N VAL A 249 -2.64 4.54 3.09
CA VAL A 249 -3.48 4.72 1.90
C VAL A 249 -3.98 3.37 1.41
N ALA A 250 -5.27 3.12 1.49
CA ALA A 250 -5.92 1.91 0.99
C ALA A 250 -6.76 2.21 -0.25
N PHE A 251 -6.87 1.27 -1.17
CA PHE A 251 -7.69 1.43 -2.38
C PHE A 251 -8.94 0.54 -2.37
N PHE A 252 -10.06 1.07 -2.85
CA PHE A 252 -11.36 0.39 -2.85
C PHE A 252 -12.27 0.92 -3.97
N TYR A 253 -13.51 0.46 -4.06
CA TYR A 253 -14.59 1.15 -4.75
C TYR A 253 -15.92 0.62 -4.22
N THR A 254 -16.99 1.40 -4.30
CA THR A 254 -18.23 1.07 -3.58
C THR A 254 -19.09 0.00 -4.26
N ARG A 255 -18.92 -0.22 -5.57
CA ARG A 255 -19.63 -1.25 -6.35
C ARG A 255 -19.03 -2.66 -6.21
N CYS A 256 -17.95 -2.82 -5.44
CA CYS A 256 -17.36 -4.13 -5.20
C CYS A 256 -18.33 -5.01 -4.42
N ASP A 257 -18.79 -6.09 -5.05
CA ASP A 257 -19.73 -7.04 -4.44
C ASP A 257 -19.05 -8.00 -3.44
N ASN A 258 -17.71 -7.95 -3.32
CA ASN A 258 -16.94 -8.88 -2.52
C ASN A 258 -16.73 -8.33 -1.09
N PRO A 259 -17.48 -8.85 -0.09
CA PRO A 259 -17.40 -8.33 1.27
C PRO A 259 -16.01 -8.55 1.89
N ARG A 260 -15.24 -9.52 1.39
CA ARG A 260 -13.88 -9.84 1.85
C ARG A 260 -12.80 -9.00 1.18
N LYS A 261 -13.15 -8.19 0.17
CA LYS A 261 -12.22 -7.26 -0.50
C LYS A 261 -12.43 -5.81 -0.05
N CYS A 262 -13.14 -4.99 -0.83
CA CYS A 262 -13.23 -3.55 -0.59
C CYS A 262 -13.91 -3.21 0.74
N SER A 263 -14.98 -3.93 1.08
CA SER A 263 -15.70 -3.71 2.33
C SER A 263 -14.79 -3.97 3.54
N LEU A 264 -14.15 -5.14 3.56
CA LEU A 264 -13.18 -5.49 4.59
C LEU A 264 -11.98 -4.53 4.63
N THR A 265 -11.47 -4.09 3.47
CA THR A 265 -10.33 -3.15 3.39
C THR A 265 -10.62 -1.84 4.13
N VAL A 266 -11.80 -1.26 3.93
CA VAL A 266 -12.19 -0.02 4.62
C VAL A 266 -12.41 -0.27 6.13
N ALA A 267 -13.01 -1.41 6.51
CA ALA A 267 -13.17 -1.78 7.92
C ALA A 267 -11.81 -2.03 8.62
N LYS A 268 -10.83 -2.60 7.90
CA LYS A 268 -9.45 -2.76 8.38
C LYS A 268 -8.76 -1.42 8.56
N LEU A 269 -9.00 -0.46 7.65
CA LEU A 269 -8.46 0.90 7.79
C LEU A 269 -9.03 1.59 9.04
N ALA A 270 -10.31 1.42 9.34
CA ALA A 270 -10.92 1.87 10.59
C ALA A 270 -10.26 1.26 11.83
N ARG A 271 -9.98 -0.05 11.81
CA ARG A 271 -9.25 -0.72 12.90
C ARG A 271 -7.82 -0.21 13.04
N ALA A 272 -7.15 0.10 11.93
CA ALA A 272 -5.83 0.75 11.96
C ALA A 272 -5.90 2.15 12.60
N GLN A 273 -6.96 2.93 12.37
CA GLN A 273 -7.19 4.21 13.08
C GLN A 273 -7.30 3.99 14.58
N ALA A 274 -8.07 2.98 15.02
CA ALA A 274 -8.22 2.65 16.44
C ALA A 274 -6.88 2.22 17.08
N LEU A 275 -6.08 1.42 16.38
CA LEU A 275 -4.75 0.99 16.84
C LEU A 275 -3.78 2.17 16.96
N LEU A 276 -3.81 3.13 16.03
CA LEU A 276 -2.99 4.34 16.11
C LEU A 276 -3.43 5.22 17.29
N ALA A 277 -4.74 5.39 17.49
CA ALA A 277 -5.28 6.14 18.62
C ALA A 277 -4.90 5.51 19.96
N GLY A 278 -5.03 4.19 20.11
CA GLY A 278 -4.63 3.45 21.32
C GLY A 278 -3.13 3.53 21.63
N ARG A 279 -2.29 3.87 20.65
CA ARG A 279 -0.85 4.12 20.83
C ARG A 279 -0.51 5.59 21.13
N GLY A 280 -1.52 6.46 21.32
CA GLY A 280 -1.32 7.90 21.49
C GLY A 280 -0.86 8.61 20.22
N LEU A 281 -1.03 8.00 19.04
CA LEU A 281 -0.61 8.54 17.74
C LEU A 281 -1.79 9.13 16.95
N ALA A 282 -2.90 9.44 17.63
CA ALA A 282 -4.03 10.13 17.03
C ALA A 282 -3.56 11.46 16.42
N GLY A 283 -3.89 11.71 15.15
CA GLY A 283 -3.47 12.91 14.42
C GLY A 283 -1.99 12.97 14.02
N ALA A 284 -1.14 12.02 14.44
CA ALA A 284 0.25 11.95 14.00
C ALA A 284 0.41 11.20 12.67
N VAL A 285 -0.52 10.29 12.37
CA VAL A 285 -0.59 9.51 11.11
C VAL A 285 -1.94 9.72 10.46
N ARG A 286 -1.93 10.02 9.16
CA ARG A 286 -3.15 10.16 8.34
C ARG A 286 -3.64 8.83 7.83
N THR A 287 -4.91 8.73 7.51
CA THR A 287 -5.46 7.60 6.74
C THR A 287 -6.27 8.09 5.55
N ALA A 288 -6.18 7.38 4.43
CA ALA A 288 -6.97 7.66 3.24
C ALA A 288 -7.49 6.37 2.62
N ALA A 289 -8.79 6.34 2.29
CA ALA A 289 -9.34 5.33 1.39
C ALA A 289 -9.59 5.98 0.02
N VAL A 290 -8.99 5.45 -1.04
CA VAL A 290 -9.05 6.03 -2.39
C VAL A 290 -9.84 5.11 -3.31
N THR A 291 -10.82 5.67 -4.03
CA THR A 291 -11.62 4.86 -4.96
C THR A 291 -10.90 4.58 -6.29
N TYR A 292 -11.07 3.37 -6.83
CA TYR A 292 -10.73 3.00 -8.21
C TYR A 292 -11.73 3.54 -9.24
N ASP A 293 -12.91 3.98 -8.79
CA ASP A 293 -14.07 4.28 -9.61
C ASP A 293 -14.59 5.71 -9.33
N PRO A 294 -13.76 6.74 -9.58
CA PRO A 294 -14.05 8.11 -9.18
C PRO A 294 -15.28 8.72 -9.86
N ALA A 295 -15.69 8.17 -11.00
CA ALA A 295 -16.88 8.61 -11.73
C ALA A 295 -18.18 8.20 -11.02
N PHE A 296 -18.23 6.99 -10.47
CA PHE A 296 -19.37 6.51 -9.71
C PHE A 296 -19.30 6.92 -8.24
N ASP A 297 -18.13 6.88 -7.63
CA ASP A 297 -17.97 7.11 -6.19
C ASP A 297 -17.92 8.61 -5.84
N LEU A 298 -19.09 9.25 -5.83
CA LEU A 298 -19.29 10.64 -5.42
C LEU A 298 -19.10 10.84 -3.90
N PRO A 299 -18.83 12.09 -3.43
CA PRO A 299 -18.54 12.37 -2.02
C PRO A 299 -19.52 11.78 -1.00
N ASP A 300 -20.83 11.96 -1.19
CA ASP A 300 -21.84 11.44 -0.24
C ASP A 300 -21.85 9.90 -0.17
N ARG A 301 -21.65 9.25 -1.33
CA ARG A 301 -21.54 7.79 -1.42
C ARG A 301 -20.29 7.29 -0.70
N LEU A 302 -19.15 7.97 -0.90
CA LEU A 302 -17.90 7.66 -0.21
C LEU A 302 -18.05 7.82 1.31
N ARG A 303 -18.65 8.93 1.77
CA ARG A 303 -18.91 9.22 3.19
C ARG A 303 -19.73 8.10 3.83
N GLY A 304 -20.90 7.80 3.25
CA GLY A 304 -21.81 6.77 3.77
C GLY A 304 -21.16 5.38 3.77
N TYR A 305 -20.43 5.03 2.71
CA TYR A 305 -19.74 3.75 2.62
C TYR A 305 -18.68 3.58 3.72
N ALA A 306 -17.89 4.62 3.98
CA ALA A 306 -16.81 4.61 4.96
C ALA A 306 -17.34 4.58 6.40
N GLN A 307 -18.32 5.42 6.72
CA GLN A 307 -18.96 5.45 8.04
C GLN A 307 -19.64 4.13 8.39
N ALA A 308 -20.34 3.50 7.43
CA ALA A 308 -20.95 2.19 7.62
C ALA A 308 -19.94 1.07 7.94
N ARG A 309 -18.64 1.31 7.74
CA ARG A 309 -17.54 0.38 8.02
C ARG A 309 -16.69 0.83 9.21
N GLY A 310 -17.17 1.82 9.97
CA GLY A 310 -16.55 2.31 11.19
C GLY A 310 -15.36 3.25 10.97
N MET A 311 -15.10 3.69 9.73
CA MET A 311 -14.02 4.62 9.46
C MET A 311 -14.38 6.01 10.02
N ARG A 312 -13.50 6.56 10.84
CA ARG A 312 -13.59 7.96 11.29
C ARG A 312 -13.19 8.87 10.13
N LEU A 313 -13.95 9.93 9.91
CA LEU A 313 -13.72 10.90 8.84
C LEU A 313 -13.49 12.29 9.44
N ASP A 314 -12.38 12.90 9.07
CA ASP A 314 -11.99 14.26 9.45
C ASP A 314 -10.85 14.74 8.52
N ASP A 315 -10.16 15.81 8.91
CA ASP A 315 -9.08 16.36 8.10
C ASP A 315 -7.82 15.49 8.02
N GLU A 316 -7.62 14.55 8.94
CA GLU A 316 -6.50 13.61 8.95
C GLU A 316 -6.92 12.24 8.38
N HIS A 317 -8.22 11.99 8.30
CA HIS A 317 -8.82 10.72 7.89
C HIS A 317 -9.85 10.92 6.79
N ARG A 318 -9.46 10.69 5.52
CA ARG A 318 -10.27 11.05 4.35
C ARG A 318 -10.69 9.84 3.52
N VAL A 319 -11.79 10.00 2.80
CA VAL A 319 -12.10 9.16 1.63
C VAL A 319 -12.07 10.01 0.37
N LEU A 320 -11.41 9.53 -0.67
CA LEU A 320 -10.95 10.37 -1.78
C LEU A 320 -11.34 9.75 -3.12
N ARG A 321 -11.79 10.60 -4.05
CA ARG A 321 -11.85 10.29 -5.49
C ARG A 321 -10.91 11.18 -6.28
N ALA A 322 -10.19 10.59 -7.23
CA ALA A 322 -9.35 11.36 -8.14
C ALA A 322 -10.22 12.03 -9.21
N VAL A 323 -10.32 13.35 -9.17
CA VAL A 323 -11.05 14.16 -10.18
C VAL A 323 -10.21 14.30 -11.46
N SER A 324 -8.88 14.30 -11.33
CA SER A 324 -7.94 14.26 -12.46
C SER A 324 -6.67 13.48 -12.08
N GLY A 325 -5.92 13.01 -13.07
CA GLY A 325 -4.64 12.32 -12.86
C GLY A 325 -4.76 10.88 -12.35
N MET A 326 -5.89 10.19 -12.57
CA MET A 326 -6.05 8.79 -12.14
C MET A 326 -4.99 7.85 -12.75
N ALA A 327 -4.57 8.10 -13.99
CA ALA A 327 -3.49 7.33 -14.63
C ALA A 327 -2.13 7.52 -13.94
N ASP A 328 -1.80 8.76 -13.56
CA ASP A 328 -0.57 9.06 -12.80
C ASP A 328 -0.62 8.44 -11.40
N LEU A 329 -1.79 8.45 -10.77
CA LEU A 329 -2.02 7.80 -9.49
C LEU A 329 -1.85 6.28 -9.59
N ALA A 330 -2.47 5.66 -10.60
CA ALA A 330 -2.34 4.24 -10.87
C ALA A 330 -0.90 3.84 -11.17
N GLY A 331 -0.17 4.65 -11.94
CA GLY A 331 1.25 4.45 -12.23
C GLY A 331 2.14 4.61 -11.00
N PHE A 332 1.86 5.59 -10.13
CA PHE A 332 2.65 5.82 -8.91
C PHE A 332 2.52 4.69 -7.89
N PHE A 333 1.32 4.18 -7.67
CA PHE A 333 1.07 3.06 -6.75
C PHE A 333 1.21 1.68 -7.41
N HIS A 334 1.36 1.64 -8.74
CA HIS A 334 1.30 0.42 -9.56
C HIS A 334 0.07 -0.44 -9.25
N LEU A 335 -1.08 0.24 -9.24
CA LEU A 335 -2.36 -0.35 -8.87
C LEU A 335 -2.68 -1.57 -9.73
N GLY A 336 -3.09 -2.65 -9.08
CA GLY A 336 -3.51 -3.87 -9.74
C GLY A 336 -5.01 -3.91 -9.95
N ALA A 337 -5.54 -3.06 -10.83
CA ALA A 337 -6.95 -3.04 -11.21
C ALA A 337 -7.13 -3.14 -12.73
N GLY A 338 -8.06 -3.98 -13.16
CA GLY A 338 -8.52 -4.09 -14.54
C GLY A 338 -9.87 -3.41 -14.74
N PHE A 339 -10.15 -3.00 -15.98
CA PHE A 339 -11.33 -2.24 -16.34
C PHE A 339 -12.00 -2.75 -17.64
N ILE A 340 -13.33 -2.60 -17.68
CA ILE A 340 -14.16 -2.67 -18.90
C ILE A 340 -14.82 -1.30 -19.03
N GLY A 341 -14.35 -0.49 -19.98
CA GLY A 341 -14.66 0.94 -19.98
C GLY A 341 -14.25 1.59 -18.66
N SER A 342 -15.21 2.15 -17.92
CA SER A 342 -15.00 2.72 -16.57
C SER A 342 -15.29 1.74 -15.43
N LEU A 343 -15.81 0.54 -15.71
CA LEU A 343 -16.18 -0.43 -14.69
C LEU A 343 -14.97 -1.26 -14.27
N VAL A 344 -14.71 -1.36 -12.96
CA VAL A 344 -13.68 -2.24 -12.41
C VAL A 344 -14.11 -3.70 -12.59
N ASN A 345 -13.33 -4.51 -13.30
CA ASN A 345 -13.64 -5.94 -13.49
C ASN A 345 -12.88 -6.85 -12.50
N ARG A 346 -11.67 -6.46 -12.10
CA ARG A 346 -10.84 -7.16 -11.14
C ARG A 346 -9.94 -6.15 -10.46
N HIS A 347 -9.69 -6.35 -9.17
CA HIS A 347 -8.72 -5.56 -8.44
C HIS A 347 -8.07 -6.38 -7.33
N ARG A 348 -6.87 -5.97 -6.94
CA ARG A 348 -6.15 -6.46 -5.76
C ARG A 348 -6.69 -5.83 -4.48
N VAL A 349 -6.42 -6.48 -3.35
CA VAL A 349 -6.42 -5.82 -2.03
C VAL A 349 -5.09 -5.08 -1.92
N GLU A 350 -5.12 -3.75 -1.72
CA GLU A 350 -3.90 -2.92 -1.71
C GLU A 350 -3.96 -1.85 -0.62
N VAL A 351 -2.91 -1.80 0.20
CA VAL A 351 -2.64 -0.74 1.17
C VAL A 351 -1.16 -0.35 1.14
N PHE A 352 -0.91 0.95 1.28
CA PHE A 352 0.41 1.55 1.21
C PHE A 352 0.66 2.41 2.44
N VAL A 353 1.90 2.46 2.88
CA VAL A 353 2.36 3.42 3.90
C VAL A 353 3.22 4.46 3.19
N LEU A 354 2.83 5.72 3.30
CA LEU A 354 3.57 6.86 2.79
C LEU A 354 4.38 7.54 3.90
N ASP A 355 5.58 8.00 3.57
CA ASP A 355 6.34 8.91 4.42
C ASP A 355 5.82 10.36 4.37
N ALA A 356 6.37 11.24 5.20
CA ALA A 356 5.97 12.65 5.28
C ALA A 356 6.25 13.45 3.98
N GLU A 357 7.00 12.91 3.03
CA GLU A 357 7.16 13.49 1.70
C GLU A 357 6.18 12.94 0.66
N GLY A 358 5.27 12.04 1.07
CA GLY A 358 4.30 11.37 0.21
C GLY A 358 4.92 10.24 -0.63
N ARG A 359 6.05 9.66 -0.22
CA ARG A 359 6.69 8.53 -0.93
C ARG A 359 6.25 7.21 -0.31
N ILE A 360 6.07 6.18 -1.14
CA ILE A 360 5.77 4.82 -0.68
C ILE A 360 6.96 4.29 0.13
N ALA A 361 6.74 4.09 1.41
CA ALA A 361 7.67 3.49 2.37
C ALA A 361 7.44 1.97 2.51
N ALA A 362 6.18 1.53 2.42
CA ALA A 362 5.80 0.12 2.41
C ALA A 362 4.54 -0.12 1.57
N SER A 363 4.41 -1.35 1.04
CA SER A 363 3.26 -1.79 0.24
C SER A 363 2.81 -3.18 0.69
N PHE A 364 1.51 -3.39 0.77
CA PHE A 364 0.89 -4.67 1.07
C PHE A 364 -0.19 -4.91 0.03
N THR A 365 0.00 -5.92 -0.82
CA THR A 365 -0.85 -6.17 -1.98
C THR A 365 -1.29 -7.62 -2.06
N ARG A 366 -2.39 -7.86 -2.80
CA ARG A 366 -3.02 -9.15 -3.14
C ARG A 366 -3.78 -9.80 -2.00
N VAL A 367 -3.10 -10.11 -0.90
CA VAL A 367 -3.70 -10.75 0.28
C VAL A 367 -4.03 -9.73 1.37
N ALA A 368 -4.87 -10.10 2.32
CA ALA A 368 -5.22 -9.26 3.44
C ALA A 368 -3.97 -8.91 4.26
N TRP A 369 -3.89 -7.64 4.63
CA TRP A 369 -2.78 -7.06 5.40
C TRP A 369 -3.09 -7.07 6.89
N ASP A 370 -2.10 -7.14 7.77
CA ASP A 370 -2.35 -7.05 9.21
C ASP A 370 -2.39 -5.59 9.68
N GLU A 371 -3.47 -5.20 10.37
CA GLU A 371 -3.71 -3.84 10.83
C GLU A 371 -2.63 -3.33 11.81
N ALA A 372 -2.15 -4.20 12.71
CA ALA A 372 -1.11 -3.86 13.67
C ALA A 372 0.26 -3.71 13.02
N VAL A 373 0.56 -4.52 12.00
CA VAL A 373 1.78 -4.40 11.18
C VAL A 373 1.76 -3.10 10.39
N VAL A 374 0.67 -2.79 9.68
CA VAL A 374 0.56 -1.55 8.88
C VAL A 374 0.64 -0.31 9.78
N ALA A 375 -0.11 -0.28 10.89
CA ALA A 375 -0.04 0.80 11.86
C ALA A 375 1.36 0.92 12.48
N GLY A 376 2.04 -0.21 12.73
CA GLY A 376 3.43 -0.25 13.21
C GLY A 376 4.42 0.38 12.23
N GLN A 377 4.29 0.08 10.93
CA GLN A 377 5.13 0.68 9.89
C GLN A 377 4.92 2.20 9.80
N ALA A 378 3.67 2.66 9.83
CA ALA A 378 3.39 4.10 9.82
C ALA A 378 3.96 4.80 11.07
N ALA A 379 3.81 4.19 12.25
CA ALA A 379 4.36 4.71 13.50
C ALA A 379 5.89 4.76 13.50
N ALA A 380 6.57 3.79 12.89
CA ALA A 380 8.03 3.77 12.79
C ALA A 380 8.59 4.97 12.00
N LEU A 381 7.83 5.50 11.03
CA LEU A 381 8.22 6.67 10.24
C LEU A 381 8.23 7.96 11.06
N LEU A 382 7.52 8.01 12.19
CA LEU A 382 7.57 9.15 13.12
C LEU A 382 8.88 9.18 13.94
N LYS A 383 9.50 8.01 14.14
CA LYS A 383 10.73 7.85 14.93
C LYS A 383 12.01 7.90 14.10
N ALA A 384 11.91 7.95 12.77
CA ALA A 384 13.06 7.94 11.89
C ALA A 384 13.91 9.23 12.12
N PRO A 385 15.22 9.11 12.42
CA PRO A 385 16.06 10.27 12.64
C PRO A 385 16.07 11.15 11.39
N VAL A 386 15.91 12.45 11.61
CA VAL A 386 15.93 13.47 10.55
C VAL A 386 17.20 13.28 9.71
N PRO A 387 17.11 13.10 8.38
CA PRO A 387 18.28 12.78 7.55
C PRO A 387 19.45 13.76 7.79
N TRP A 388 20.69 13.26 7.87
CA TRP A 388 21.91 14.06 8.11
C TRP A 388 22.06 15.29 7.18
N ARG A 389 21.50 15.20 5.96
CA ARG A 389 21.43 16.30 4.98
C ARG A 389 20.58 17.49 5.42
N ILE A 390 19.71 17.31 6.41
CA ILE A 390 18.88 18.34 7.00
C ILE A 390 19.61 18.99 8.18
N TRP A 391 20.29 18.18 9.01
CA TRP A 391 21.19 18.69 10.06
C TRP A 391 22.27 19.59 9.49
N THR A 392 22.95 19.17 8.42
CA THR A 392 23.99 19.99 7.76
C THR A 392 23.47 21.32 7.23
N ARG A 393 22.21 21.39 6.79
CA ARG A 393 21.60 22.62 6.26
C ARG A 393 21.08 23.54 7.35
N CYS A 394 20.42 23.02 8.38
CA CYS A 394 20.03 23.81 9.54
C CYS A 394 21.27 24.31 10.31
N ALA A 395 22.32 23.49 10.41
CA ALA A 395 23.60 23.90 10.94
C ALA A 395 24.26 24.97 10.06
N ALA A 396 24.22 24.86 8.73
CA ALA A 396 24.72 25.90 7.84
C ALA A 396 23.97 27.23 8.02
N ILE A 397 22.64 27.22 8.14
CA ILE A 397 21.84 28.42 8.41
C ILE A 397 22.19 29.01 9.79
N GLY A 398 22.23 28.18 10.84
CA GLY A 398 22.54 28.62 12.20
C GLY A 398 23.97 29.14 12.39
N LEU A 399 24.97 28.40 11.91
CA LEU A 399 26.39 28.77 12.00
C LEU A 399 26.70 30.02 11.19
N SER A 400 26.11 30.16 10.00
CA SER A 400 26.31 31.37 9.20
C SER A 400 25.66 32.59 9.83
N ALA A 401 24.44 32.47 10.37
CA ALA A 401 23.76 33.57 11.08
C ALA A 401 24.50 33.97 12.36
N ALA A 402 24.98 33.01 13.15
CA ALA A 402 25.80 33.27 14.33
C ALA A 402 27.12 33.94 13.96
N GLY A 403 27.79 33.46 12.91
CA GLY A 403 29.02 34.06 12.41
C GLY A 403 28.85 35.52 11.98
N ILE A 404 27.75 35.84 11.29
CA ILE A 404 27.40 37.23 10.91
C ILE A 404 27.27 38.13 12.16
N GLY A 405 26.59 37.65 13.20
CA GLY A 405 26.44 38.39 14.46
C GLY A 405 27.77 38.59 15.20
N VAL A 406 28.58 37.53 15.32
CA VAL A 406 29.89 37.59 16.01
C VAL A 406 30.86 38.51 15.28
N ILE A 407 30.97 38.38 13.96
CA ILE A 407 31.84 39.23 13.15
C ILE A 407 31.38 40.70 13.21
N GLY A 408 30.07 40.95 13.16
CA GLY A 408 29.51 42.29 13.28
C GLY A 408 29.77 42.97 14.63
N ALA A 409 29.85 42.18 15.72
CA ALA A 409 30.11 42.68 17.06
C ALA A 409 31.60 42.94 17.37
N MET A 410 32.52 42.61 16.45
CA MET A 410 33.96 42.75 16.63
C MET A 410 34.54 43.90 15.78
N PRO A 411 34.49 45.15 16.25
CA PRO A 411 34.95 46.31 15.48
C PRO A 411 36.46 46.28 15.15
N GLY A 412 37.28 45.60 15.97
CA GLY A 412 38.72 45.46 15.78
C GLY A 412 39.17 44.34 14.85
N LEU A 413 38.26 43.57 14.25
CA LEU A 413 38.62 42.46 13.36
C LEU A 413 39.03 43.00 11.97
N PRO A 414 40.29 42.82 11.51
CA PRO A 414 40.79 43.44 10.28
C PRO A 414 40.04 42.97 9.03
N TRP A 415 39.48 41.76 9.07
CA TRP A 415 38.86 41.06 7.95
C TRP A 415 37.32 41.13 7.98
N ARG A 416 36.74 41.90 8.92
CA ARG A 416 35.28 41.93 9.16
C ARG A 416 34.46 42.18 7.88
N TRP A 417 34.90 43.12 7.05
CA TRP A 417 34.20 43.51 5.83
C TRP A 417 34.38 42.52 4.69
N SER A 418 35.38 41.65 4.77
CA SER A 418 35.60 40.55 3.81
C SER A 418 34.88 39.27 4.23
N LEU A 419 34.71 39.04 5.54
CA LEU A 419 34.06 37.84 6.07
C LEU A 419 32.53 37.95 6.06
N LEU A 420 31.96 39.13 6.34
CA LEU A 420 30.50 39.33 6.36
C LEU A 420 29.81 38.94 5.03
N PRO A 421 30.30 39.34 3.84
CA PRO A 421 29.69 38.93 2.56
C PRO A 421 29.75 37.42 2.34
N VAL A 422 30.84 36.76 2.74
CA VAL A 422 31.02 35.31 2.60
C VAL A 422 30.00 34.57 3.45
N PHE A 423 29.87 34.93 4.72
CA PHE A 423 28.89 34.32 5.61
C PHE A 423 27.45 34.62 5.17
N ALA A 424 27.18 35.82 4.68
CA ALA A 424 25.88 36.18 4.14
C ALA A 424 25.52 35.37 2.88
N ALA A 425 26.47 35.17 1.97
CA ALA A 425 26.28 34.34 0.78
C ALA A 425 26.04 32.86 1.14
N VAL A 426 26.77 32.32 2.12
CA VAL A 426 26.54 30.96 2.64
C VAL A 426 25.14 30.85 3.27
N ASN A 427 24.73 31.84 4.06
CA ASN A 427 23.40 31.87 4.68
C ASN A 427 22.28 31.90 3.63
N LEU A 428 22.36 32.83 2.66
CA LEU A 428 21.39 32.95 1.58
C LEU A 428 21.37 31.72 0.67
N GLY A 429 22.52 31.13 0.35
CA GLY A 429 22.63 29.89 -0.42
C GLY A 429 22.00 28.70 0.33
N ALA A 430 22.22 28.60 1.64
CA ALA A 430 21.60 27.58 2.47
C ALA A 430 20.06 27.75 2.52
N LEU A 431 19.56 28.97 2.75
CA LEU A 431 18.13 29.31 2.74
C LEU A 431 17.49 29.03 1.37
N TRP A 432 18.15 29.42 0.28
CA TRP A 432 17.69 29.15 -1.09
C TRP A 432 17.58 27.64 -1.38
N SER A 433 18.52 26.84 -0.89
CA SER A 433 18.51 25.38 -1.08
C SER A 433 17.36 24.67 -0.34
N VAL A 434 16.72 25.33 0.62
CA VAL A 434 15.58 24.82 1.40
C VAL A 434 14.24 25.29 0.81
N ARG A 435 14.22 26.42 0.07
CA ARG A 435 13.05 27.02 -0.61
C ARG A 435 12.21 26.02 -1.41
N GLY A 436 12.86 25.14 -2.18
CA GLY A 436 12.19 24.18 -3.07
C GLY A 436 11.31 23.14 -2.37
N ARG A 437 11.38 23.05 -1.02
CA ARG A 437 10.59 22.11 -0.22
C ARG A 437 9.49 22.77 0.62
N SER A 438 9.64 24.03 1.03
CA SER A 438 8.67 24.72 1.87
C SER A 438 7.62 25.52 1.08
N GLY A 439 7.91 25.87 -0.18
CA GLY A 439 7.00 26.64 -1.05
C GLY A 439 6.78 28.08 -0.59
N ARG A 440 7.46 28.55 0.47
CA ARG A 440 7.35 29.91 1.00
C ARG A 440 8.68 30.65 0.86
N MET A 441 8.60 31.94 0.54
CA MET A 441 9.76 32.82 0.36
C MET A 441 10.03 33.73 1.57
N ALA A 442 9.24 33.65 2.64
CA ALA A 442 9.29 34.61 3.74
C ALA A 442 10.66 34.65 4.45
N GLY A 443 11.20 33.51 4.90
CA GLY A 443 12.50 33.46 5.59
C GLY A 443 13.66 33.93 4.71
N PHE A 444 13.71 33.46 3.46
CA PHE A 444 14.70 33.91 2.47
C PHE A 444 14.57 35.40 2.13
N GLY A 445 13.34 35.90 1.94
CA GLY A 445 13.09 37.30 1.60
C GLY A 445 13.51 38.26 2.71
N VAL A 446 13.23 37.91 3.96
CA VAL A 446 13.68 38.69 5.14
C VAL A 446 15.21 38.69 5.26
N ALA A 447 15.86 37.53 5.05
CA ALA A 447 17.31 37.45 5.07
C ALA A 447 17.97 38.20 3.89
N LEU A 448 17.37 38.17 2.70
CA LEU A 448 17.83 38.91 1.53
C LEU A 448 17.71 40.42 1.74
N ALA A 449 16.60 40.89 2.33
CA ALA A 449 16.44 42.28 2.73
C ALA A 449 17.52 42.71 3.73
N GLY A 450 17.85 41.85 4.70
CA GLY A 450 18.96 42.07 5.64
C GLY A 450 20.32 42.19 4.95
N ALA A 451 20.62 41.30 4.01
CA ALA A 451 21.86 41.36 3.23
C ALA A 451 21.93 42.63 2.35
N LEU A 452 20.82 43.03 1.72
CA LEU A 452 20.76 44.27 0.94
C LEU A 452 20.91 45.52 1.82
N ALA A 453 20.40 45.51 3.06
CA ALA A 453 20.65 46.59 4.01
C ALA A 453 22.13 46.65 4.42
N LEU A 454 22.74 45.51 4.73
CA LEU A 454 24.15 45.38 5.11
C LEU A 454 25.12 45.85 4.02
N PHE A 455 24.89 45.46 2.76
CA PHE A 455 25.86 45.67 1.68
C PHE A 455 25.42 46.70 0.63
N GLY A 456 24.12 46.86 0.39
CA GLY A 456 23.58 47.82 -0.58
C GLY A 456 23.43 49.22 0.02
N LEU A 457 22.72 49.36 1.13
CA LEU A 457 22.54 50.65 1.81
C LEU A 457 23.81 51.10 2.56
N GLY A 458 24.55 50.16 3.16
CA GLY A 458 25.87 50.45 3.76
C GLY A 458 26.94 50.92 2.76
N ALA A 459 26.77 50.70 1.45
CA ALA A 459 27.66 51.28 0.44
C ALA A 459 27.30 52.75 0.11
N ALA A 460 26.06 53.17 0.36
CA ALA A 460 25.54 54.50 0.09
C ALA A 460 25.50 55.43 1.33
N PHE A 461 25.53 54.87 2.54
CA PHE A 461 25.49 55.57 3.83
C PHE A 461 26.57 55.06 4.79
N ASP A 462 26.60 55.56 6.03
CA ASP A 462 27.52 55.08 7.06
C ASP A 462 27.35 53.57 7.35
N ARG A 463 28.37 52.77 7.01
CA ARG A 463 28.39 51.31 7.15
C ARG A 463 28.11 50.82 8.57
N THR A 464 28.46 51.62 9.57
CA THR A 464 28.22 51.28 10.99
C THR A 464 26.74 51.35 11.35
N SER A 465 26.00 52.32 10.82
CA SER A 465 24.56 52.46 11.07
C SER A 465 23.71 51.34 10.46
N ALA A 466 24.12 50.79 9.31
CA ALA A 466 23.40 49.72 8.61
C ALA A 466 23.69 48.30 9.14
N LEU A 467 24.74 48.15 9.95
CA LEU A 467 25.25 46.86 10.43
C LEU A 467 24.23 46.14 11.33
N LEU A 468 23.77 46.78 12.40
CA LEU A 468 22.81 46.22 13.35
C LEU A 468 21.47 45.81 12.71
N PRO A 469 20.78 46.68 11.94
CA PRO A 469 19.50 46.32 11.33
C PRO A 469 19.64 45.22 10.27
N GLY A 470 20.72 45.21 9.48
CA GLY A 470 20.93 44.15 8.51
C GLY A 470 21.22 42.79 9.16
N ILE A 471 22.03 42.75 10.23
CA ILE A 471 22.28 41.52 11.00
C ILE A 471 20.98 41.01 11.63
N ALA A 472 20.17 41.91 12.21
CA ALA A 472 18.89 41.57 12.82
C ALA A 472 17.90 40.94 11.82
N LEU A 473 17.83 41.48 10.59
CA LEU A 473 17.00 40.91 9.54
C LEU A 473 17.53 39.55 9.05
N MET A 474 18.84 39.38 8.90
CA MET A 474 19.43 38.09 8.51
C MET A 474 19.20 37.00 9.57
N THR A 475 19.33 37.33 10.85
CA THR A 475 19.04 36.39 11.94
C THR A 475 17.55 36.08 12.03
N LEU A 476 16.67 37.09 11.89
CA LEU A 476 15.22 36.89 11.87
C LEU A 476 14.78 35.97 10.73
N GLY A 477 15.28 36.19 9.51
CA GLY A 477 15.00 35.31 8.37
C GLY A 477 15.47 33.87 8.60
N SER A 478 16.62 33.69 9.23
CA SER A 478 17.17 32.38 9.60
C SER A 478 16.33 31.68 10.68
N VAL A 479 15.91 32.41 11.73
CA VAL A 479 15.06 31.89 12.81
C VAL A 479 13.68 31.51 12.27
N LEU A 480 13.07 32.36 11.45
CA LEU A 480 11.78 32.06 10.81
C LEU A 480 11.85 30.77 9.98
N GLU A 481 12.94 30.52 9.25
CA GLU A 481 13.06 29.29 8.45
C GLU A 481 13.30 28.04 9.33
N VAL A 482 14.18 28.15 10.34
CA VAL A 482 14.51 27.04 11.25
C VAL A 482 13.30 26.66 12.11
N THR A 483 12.61 27.64 12.69
CA THR A 483 11.41 27.40 13.51
C THR A 483 10.29 26.78 12.70
N ASN A 484 9.97 27.32 11.52
CA ASN A 484 8.96 26.72 10.66
C ASN A 484 9.33 25.30 10.18
N GLY A 485 10.62 25.02 9.98
CA GLY A 485 11.12 23.72 9.56
C GLY A 485 11.10 22.64 10.64
N VAL A 486 11.41 23.01 11.89
CA VAL A 486 11.47 22.11 13.06
C VAL A 486 10.09 21.86 13.67
N TRP A 487 9.29 22.91 13.87
CA TRP A 487 7.97 22.81 14.52
C TRP A 487 6.96 22.00 13.71
N ARG A 488 7.07 21.99 12.38
CA ARG A 488 6.22 21.14 11.52
C ARG A 488 6.56 19.66 11.56
N ARG A 489 7.75 19.27 12.01
CA ARG A 489 8.21 17.86 11.99
C ARG A 489 8.21 17.21 13.37
N VAL A 490 8.37 17.99 14.43
CA VAL A 490 8.37 17.50 15.82
C VAL A 490 7.03 17.73 16.51
N GLY A 491 6.18 18.63 15.98
CA GLY A 491 4.99 19.10 16.67
C GLY A 491 5.34 20.03 17.84
N PRO A 492 4.39 20.82 18.35
CA PRO A 492 4.58 21.50 19.63
C PRO A 492 4.81 20.45 20.73
N PRO A 493 5.61 20.75 21.77
CA PRO A 493 5.69 19.88 22.94
C PRO A 493 4.26 19.65 23.47
N SER A 494 3.86 18.38 23.56
CA SER A 494 2.60 18.00 24.17
C SER A 494 2.57 18.54 25.61
N PRO A 495 1.46 19.17 26.06
CA PRO A 495 1.34 19.55 27.45
C PRO A 495 1.56 18.30 28.30
N SER A 496 2.48 18.39 29.25
CA SER A 496 2.76 17.33 30.22
C SER A 496 1.45 16.89 30.85
N LEU A 497 1.14 15.59 30.74
CA LEU A 497 0.01 14.98 31.43
C LEU A 497 0.10 15.30 32.93
N PRO A 498 -0.99 15.77 33.57
CA PRO A 498 -1.03 15.78 35.03
C PRO A 498 -0.92 14.33 35.52
N ALA A 499 -0.06 14.11 36.51
CA ALA A 499 0.08 12.82 37.17
C ALA A 499 -1.30 12.37 37.67
N GLY A 500 -1.81 11.27 37.12
CA GLY A 500 -3.07 10.68 37.54
C GLY A 500 -2.94 10.16 38.96
N THR A 501 -3.82 10.63 39.84
CA THR A 501 -4.11 10.03 41.13
C THR A 501 -4.62 8.61 40.92
N GLU A 502 -3.99 7.64 41.60
CA GLU A 502 -4.48 6.27 41.72
C GLU A 502 -5.88 6.23 42.33
N PRO A 503 -6.84 5.45 41.79
CA PRO A 503 -8.06 5.14 42.50
C PRO A 503 -7.86 3.92 43.40
N THR A 504 -8.21 4.10 44.67
CA THR A 504 -8.50 3.07 45.67
C THR A 504 -9.66 2.16 45.30
#